data_AF-A0A1H1PKU8-F1
#
_entry.id   AF-A0A1H1PKU8-F1
#
_cell.length_a   1.000
_cell.length_b   1.000
_cell.length_c   1.000
_cell.angle_alpha   90.00
_cell.angle_beta   90.00
_cell.angle_gamma   90.00
#
_symmetry.space_group_name_H-M   'P 1'
#
loop_
_entity.id
_entity.type
_entity.pdbx_description
1 polymer ?
#
loop_
_entity_poly.entity_id
_entity_poly.type
_entity_poly.pdbx_seq_one_letter_code
_entity_poly.pdbx_strand_id
1 'polypeptide(L)'
;MNISEKKKTVELLEKLRILNYKSAYIYKIIAGNEKRLILKFFYEKIYHQKLEFLKDIEDKIEQLKKEISPIKDPKLLSFYKRKKCELTQFYLKYKLSHKYADIHNREWKSYKKYRKYLSKINHACVRELLLAHKHKIKHNIINMNNTGVMKFPIA
;
A
#
# COMPACT_ATOMS: atom_id res chain seq x y z
N MET A 1 4.18 14.44 20.07
CA MET A 1 4.00 12.98 19.84
C MET A 1 5.19 12.26 20.44
N ASN A 2 4.96 11.23 21.26
CA ASN A 2 6.02 10.56 22.02
C ASN A 2 6.90 9.68 21.11
N ILE A 3 8.17 9.46 21.49
CA ILE A 3 9.11 8.62 20.71
C ILE A 3 8.54 7.22 20.46
N SER A 4 7.88 6.63 21.46
CA SER A 4 7.20 5.32 21.34
C SER A 4 6.14 5.30 20.24
N GLU A 5 5.37 6.39 20.08
CA GLU A 5 4.36 6.51 19.02
C GLU A 5 5.00 6.68 17.64
N LYS A 6 6.12 7.41 17.55
CA LYS A 6 6.91 7.54 16.31
C LYS A 6 7.42 6.19 15.86
N LYS A 7 8.00 5.40 16.78
CA LYS A 7 8.47 4.02 16.51
C LYS A 7 7.35 3.12 16.01
N LYS A 8 6.20 3.11 16.69
CA LYS A 8 5.00 2.37 16.26
C LYS A 8 4.52 2.81 14.86
N THR A 9 4.57 4.10 14.56
CA THR A 9 4.19 4.64 13.25
C THR A 9 5.13 4.15 12.16
N VAL A 10 6.44 4.17 12.39
CA VAL A 10 7.45 3.62 11.47
C VAL A 10 7.21 2.14 11.20
N GLU A 11 6.91 1.33 12.23
CA GLU A 11 6.61 -0.09 12.05
C GLU A 11 5.35 -0.33 11.20
N LEU A 12 4.30 0.49 11.38
CA LEU A 12 3.08 0.41 10.60
C LEU A 12 3.34 0.81 9.14
N LEU A 13 4.13 1.87 8.92
CA LEU A 13 4.56 2.27 7.58
C LEU A 13 5.37 1.19 6.89
N GLU A 14 6.28 0.51 7.59
CA GLU A 14 7.05 -0.60 7.03
C GLU A 14 6.15 -1.77 6.63
N LYS A 15 5.12 -2.09 7.44
CA LYS A 15 4.10 -3.10 7.08
C LYS A 15 3.29 -2.68 5.85
N LEU A 16 3.04 -1.38 5.65
CA LEU A 16 2.39 -0.87 4.44
C LEU A 16 3.31 -0.91 3.23
N ARG A 17 4.59 -0.59 3.40
CA ARG A 17 5.60 -0.66 2.34
C ARG A 17 5.65 -2.05 1.72
N ILE A 18 5.80 -3.09 2.53
CA ILE A 18 5.83 -4.48 2.05
C ILE A 18 4.52 -4.85 1.34
N LEU A 19 3.38 -4.45 1.91
CA LEU A 19 2.07 -4.76 1.32
C LEU A 19 1.91 -4.12 -0.07
N ASN A 20 2.26 -2.84 -0.19
CA ASN A 20 2.12 -2.12 -1.46
C ASN A 20 3.14 -2.60 -2.48
N TYR A 21 4.36 -2.95 -2.07
CA TYR A 21 5.36 -3.57 -2.95
C TYR A 21 4.83 -4.87 -3.57
N LYS A 22 4.34 -5.78 -2.71
CA LYS A 22 3.79 -7.06 -3.18
C LYS A 22 2.56 -6.85 -4.06
N SER A 23 1.71 -5.89 -3.72
CA SER A 23 0.53 -5.57 -4.51
C SER A 23 0.88 -4.96 -5.86
N ALA A 24 1.85 -4.04 -5.92
CA ALA A 24 2.31 -3.41 -7.15
C ALA A 24 2.83 -4.46 -8.13
N TYR A 25 3.67 -5.37 -7.66
CA TYR A 25 4.21 -6.43 -8.51
C TYR A 25 3.12 -7.35 -9.08
N ILE A 26 2.10 -7.68 -8.26
CA ILE A 26 0.94 -8.43 -8.75
C ILE A 26 0.22 -7.67 -9.87
N TYR A 27 -0.03 -6.36 -9.69
CA TYR A 27 -0.68 -5.56 -10.74
C TYR A 27 0.15 -5.44 -12.01
N LYS A 28 1.49 -5.36 -11.90
CA LYS A 28 2.39 -5.41 -13.05
C LYS A 28 2.21 -6.69 -13.86
N ILE A 29 2.16 -7.85 -13.19
CA ILE A 29 1.96 -9.14 -13.87
C ILE A 29 0.56 -9.24 -14.49
N ILE A 30 -0.48 -8.86 -13.73
CA ILE A 30 -1.86 -8.93 -14.22
C ILE A 30 -2.02 -8.04 -15.45
N ALA A 31 -1.49 -6.81 -15.43
CA ALA A 31 -1.50 -5.90 -16.57
C ALA A 31 -0.80 -6.51 -17.81
N GLY A 32 0.35 -7.15 -17.62
CA GLY A 32 1.09 -7.81 -18.71
C GLY A 32 0.32 -8.97 -19.37
N ASN A 33 -0.57 -9.62 -18.63
CA ASN A 33 -1.33 -10.78 -19.10
C ASN A 33 -2.77 -10.44 -19.53
N GLU A 34 -3.26 -9.23 -19.26
CA GLU A 34 -4.63 -8.83 -19.56
C GLU A 34 -4.76 -8.39 -21.03
N LYS A 35 -5.67 -9.04 -21.76
CA LYS A 35 -5.92 -8.74 -23.18
C LYS A 35 -6.89 -7.57 -23.36
N ARG A 36 -7.79 -7.35 -22.40
CA ARG A 36 -8.79 -6.27 -22.47
C ARG A 36 -8.12 -4.94 -22.13
N LEU A 37 -7.98 -4.08 -23.15
CA LEU A 37 -7.29 -2.80 -23.07
C LEU A 37 -7.73 -1.94 -21.87
N ILE A 38 -9.05 -1.83 -21.64
CA ILE A 38 -9.63 -1.07 -20.52
C ILE A 38 -9.12 -1.59 -19.16
N LEU A 39 -9.09 -2.90 -18.97
CA LEU A 39 -8.64 -3.51 -17.72
C LEU A 39 -7.12 -3.44 -17.58
N LYS A 40 -6.39 -3.63 -18.68
CA LYS A 40 -4.94 -3.47 -18.71
C LYS A 40 -4.53 -2.07 -18.23
N PHE A 41 -5.10 -1.02 -18.82
CA PHE A 41 -4.84 0.36 -18.40
C PHE A 41 -5.25 0.61 -16.95
N PHE A 42 -6.36 0.02 -16.50
CA PHE A 42 -6.78 0.12 -15.11
C PHE A 42 -5.76 -0.51 -14.15
N TYR A 43 -5.22 -1.68 -14.45
CA TYR A 43 -4.21 -2.34 -13.63
C TYR A 43 -2.85 -1.60 -13.67
N GLU A 44 -2.45 -1.06 -14.82
CA GLU A 44 -1.27 -0.20 -14.94
C GLU A 44 -1.42 1.06 -14.08
N LYS A 45 -2.59 1.71 -14.11
CA LYS A 45 -2.90 2.85 -13.24
C LYS A 45 -2.74 2.49 -11.77
N ILE A 46 -3.29 1.35 -11.33
CA ILE A 46 -3.13 0.89 -9.94
C ILE A 46 -1.65 0.62 -9.63
N TYR A 47 -0.92 -0.05 -10.53
CA TYR A 47 0.51 -0.32 -10.37
C TYR A 47 1.31 0.96 -10.11
N HIS A 48 1.16 1.97 -10.97
CA HIS A 48 1.83 3.26 -10.81
C HIS A 48 1.44 3.96 -9.51
N GLN A 49 0.15 3.97 -9.16
CA GLN A 49 -0.33 4.52 -7.90
C GLN A 49 0.34 3.84 -6.68
N LYS A 50 0.54 2.52 -6.70
CA LYS A 50 1.22 1.82 -5.60
C LYS A 50 2.71 2.17 -5.56
N LEU A 51 3.36 2.36 -6.71
CA LEU A 51 4.78 2.77 -6.77
C LEU A 51 5.01 4.18 -6.23
N GLU A 52 4.17 5.14 -6.61
CA GLU A 52 4.22 6.51 -6.06
C GLU A 52 4.08 6.47 -4.54
N PHE A 53 3.07 5.75 -4.05
CA PHE A 53 2.83 5.63 -2.62
C PHE A 53 3.98 4.93 -1.86
N LEU A 54 4.73 4.04 -2.51
CA LEU A 54 5.92 3.44 -1.91
C LEU A 54 7.01 4.48 -1.69
N LYS A 55 7.24 5.39 -2.64
CA LYS A 55 8.19 6.48 -2.50
C LYS A 55 7.78 7.38 -1.32
N ASP A 56 6.50 7.77 -1.27
CA ASP A 56 5.97 8.60 -0.19
C ASP A 56 6.13 7.94 1.19
N ILE A 57 5.89 6.62 1.29
CA ILE A 57 6.12 5.87 2.54
C ILE A 57 7.60 5.91 2.93
N GLU A 58 8.51 5.70 1.99
CA GLU A 58 9.94 5.69 2.25
C GLU A 58 10.41 7.05 2.76
N ASP A 59 9.98 8.13 2.12
CA ASP A 59 10.26 9.49 2.55
C ASP A 59 9.72 9.76 3.95
N LYS A 60 8.49 9.32 4.26
CA LYS A 60 7.92 9.47 5.60
C LYS A 60 8.64 8.65 6.66
N ILE A 61 9.11 7.44 6.34
CA ILE A 61 9.93 6.64 7.25
C ILE A 61 11.24 7.38 7.57
N GLU A 62 11.91 7.92 6.55
CA GLU A 62 13.17 8.66 6.77
C GLU A 62 12.95 9.98 7.53
N GLN A 63 11.86 10.70 7.26
CA GLN A 63 11.47 11.88 8.06
C GLN A 63 11.27 11.52 9.54
N LEU A 64 10.48 10.48 9.83
CA LEU A 64 10.26 10.03 11.21
C LEU A 64 11.53 9.54 11.91
N LYS A 65 12.46 8.91 11.17
CA LYS A 65 13.77 8.53 11.71
C LYS A 65 14.60 9.75 12.10
N LYS A 66 14.66 10.77 11.25
CA LYS A 66 15.33 12.05 11.55
C LYS A 66 14.69 12.76 12.74
N GLU A 67 13.36 12.70 12.86
CA GLU A 67 12.66 13.26 14.01
C GLU A 67 12.90 12.50 15.33
N ILE A 68 13.18 11.20 15.27
CA ILE A 68 13.55 10.40 16.46
C ILE A 68 15.02 10.65 16.83
N SER A 69 15.88 10.78 15.83
CA SER A 69 17.32 10.89 15.98
C SER A 69 17.86 11.87 14.92
N PRO A 70 17.92 13.18 15.23
CA PRO A 70 18.39 14.21 14.29
C PRO A 70 19.83 13.94 13.82
N ILE A 71 20.68 13.50 14.75
CA ILE A 71 21.97 12.89 14.48
C ILE A 71 21.73 11.38 14.36
N LYS A 72 22.33 10.68 13.38
CA LYS A 72 22.14 9.24 13.16
C LYS A 72 22.75 8.40 14.30
N ASP A 73 22.11 8.39 15.46
CA ASP A 73 22.51 7.59 16.61
C ASP A 73 22.04 6.13 16.43
N PRO A 74 22.96 5.16 16.32
CA PRO A 74 22.62 3.75 16.18
C PRO A 74 21.77 3.20 17.33
N LYS A 75 21.93 3.71 18.56
CA LYS A 75 21.16 3.23 19.72
C LYS A 75 19.69 3.61 19.61
N LEU A 76 19.41 4.86 19.23
CA LEU A 76 18.04 5.36 19.07
C LEU A 76 17.32 4.74 17.88
N LEU A 77 18.06 4.37 16.83
CA LEU A 77 17.53 3.77 15.59
C LEU A 77 17.53 2.23 15.58
N SER A 78 18.08 1.58 16.62
CA SER A 78 18.18 0.11 16.73
C SER A 78 16.85 -0.64 16.60
N PHE A 79 15.73 0.01 16.94
CA PHE A 79 14.38 -0.55 16.78
C PHE A 79 14.01 -0.77 15.30
N TYR A 80 14.60 0.00 14.38
CA TYR A 80 14.25 -0.04 12.98
C TYR A 80 15.12 -1.07 12.25
N LYS A 81 14.49 -2.19 11.86
CA LYS A 81 15.08 -3.17 10.95
C LYS A 81 14.30 -3.19 9.64
N ARG A 82 14.98 -2.81 8.54
CA ARG A 82 14.40 -2.85 7.19
C ARG A 82 14.03 -4.28 6.85
N LYS A 83 12.76 -4.51 6.55
CA LYS A 83 12.28 -5.83 6.11
C LYS A 83 12.53 -5.98 4.62
N LYS A 84 13.00 -7.15 4.20
CA LYS A 84 13.17 -7.44 2.78
C LYS A 84 11.80 -7.54 2.10
N CYS A 85 11.70 -6.94 0.92
CA CYS A 85 10.52 -7.02 0.08
C CYS A 85 10.63 -8.23 -0.84
N GLU A 86 10.48 -9.43 -0.28
CA GLU A 86 10.63 -10.68 -1.04
C GLU A 86 9.28 -11.21 -1.56
N LEU A 87 9.31 -11.64 -2.82
CA LEU A 87 8.22 -12.32 -3.50
C LEU A 87 8.68 -13.73 -3.83
N THR A 88 8.22 -14.69 -3.03
CA THR A 88 8.51 -16.10 -3.30
C THR A 88 7.64 -16.60 -4.44
N GLN A 89 8.11 -17.58 -5.21
CA GLN A 89 7.34 -18.22 -6.27
C GLN A 89 6.02 -18.80 -5.71
N PHE A 90 6.07 -19.39 -4.51
CA PHE A 90 4.87 -19.83 -3.79
C PHE A 90 3.89 -18.69 -3.50
N TYR A 91 4.38 -17.52 -3.07
CA TYR A 91 3.51 -16.36 -2.85
C TYR A 91 2.74 -15.99 -4.12
N LEU A 92 3.42 -15.94 -5.27
CA LEU A 92 2.78 -15.67 -6.56
C LEU A 92 1.79 -16.77 -6.92
N LYS A 93 2.15 -18.06 -6.79
CA LYS A 93 1.26 -19.20 -7.07
C LYS A 93 -0.08 -19.11 -6.32
N TYR A 94 -0.07 -18.66 -5.06
CA TYR A 94 -1.28 -18.56 -4.23
C TYR A 94 -2.01 -17.21 -4.30
N LYS A 95 -1.33 -16.13 -4.68
CA LYS A 95 -1.89 -14.76 -4.61
C LYS A 95 -2.12 -14.12 -5.96
N LEU A 96 -1.52 -14.65 -7.03
CA LEU A 96 -1.77 -14.22 -8.38
C LEU A 96 -3.06 -14.87 -8.87
N SER A 97 -4.12 -14.06 -8.96
CA SER A 97 -5.35 -14.43 -9.64
C SER A 97 -5.69 -13.32 -10.62
N HIS A 98 -6.04 -13.70 -11.84
CA HIS A 98 -6.44 -12.79 -12.90
C HIS A 98 -7.95 -12.52 -12.90
N LYS A 99 -8.70 -13.13 -11.98
CA LYS A 99 -10.14 -12.89 -11.87
C LYS A 99 -10.39 -11.49 -11.33
N TYR A 100 -11.29 -10.78 -12.01
CA TYR A 100 -11.64 -9.40 -11.66
C TYR A 100 -12.15 -9.23 -10.22
N ALA A 101 -12.92 -10.21 -9.72
CA ALA A 101 -13.41 -10.23 -8.35
C ALA A 101 -12.29 -10.31 -7.30
N ASP A 102 -11.19 -11.03 -7.59
CA ASP A 102 -10.06 -11.13 -6.65
C ASP A 102 -9.29 -9.81 -6.56
N ILE A 103 -9.28 -9.04 -7.64
CA ILE A 103 -8.68 -7.70 -7.68
C ILE A 103 -9.51 -6.73 -6.85
N HIS A 104 -10.84 -6.78 -6.98
CA HIS A 104 -11.74 -5.99 -6.15
C HIS A 104 -11.55 -6.32 -4.67
N ASN A 105 -11.53 -7.61 -4.34
CA ASN A 105 -11.30 -8.08 -2.98
C ASN A 105 -9.94 -7.63 -2.42
N ARG A 106 -8.91 -7.54 -3.25
CA ARG A 106 -7.58 -7.04 -2.86
C ARG A 106 -7.59 -5.55 -2.55
N GLU A 107 -8.20 -4.73 -3.39
CA GLU A 107 -8.32 -3.29 -3.13
C GLU A 107 -9.19 -3.04 -1.89
N TRP A 108 -10.29 -3.80 -1.73
CA TRP A 108 -11.15 -3.70 -0.54
C TRP A 108 -10.44 -4.07 0.76
N LYS A 109 -9.68 -5.19 0.77
CA LYS A 109 -8.85 -5.57 1.92
C LYS A 109 -7.82 -4.50 2.25
N SER A 110 -7.22 -3.90 1.21
CA SER A 110 -6.28 -2.80 1.38
C SER A 110 -6.97 -1.60 2.02
N TYR A 111 -8.11 -1.16 1.47
CA TYR A 111 -8.93 -0.06 2.01
C TYR A 111 -9.27 -0.23 3.50
N LYS A 112 -9.76 -1.42 3.89
CA LYS A 112 -10.02 -1.76 5.30
C LYS A 112 -8.77 -1.65 6.18
N LYS A 113 -7.62 -2.08 5.66
CA LYS A 113 -6.35 -1.98 6.39
C LYS A 113 -5.91 -0.52 6.58
N TYR A 114 -6.06 0.33 5.57
CA TYR A 114 -5.79 1.77 5.70
C TYR A 114 -6.69 2.41 6.74
N ARG A 115 -8.00 2.09 6.74
CA ARG A 115 -8.94 2.56 7.78
C ARG A 115 -8.48 2.16 9.19
N LYS A 116 -8.04 0.90 9.36
CA LYS A 116 -7.51 0.39 10.64
C LYS A 116 -6.20 1.07 11.06
N TYR A 117 -5.36 1.49 10.12
CA TYR A 117 -4.08 2.13 10.44
C TYR A 117 -4.26 3.61 10.74
N LEU A 118 -5.20 4.27 10.06
CA LEU A 118 -5.62 5.63 10.38
C LEU A 118 -6.17 5.77 11.80
N SER A 119 -6.81 4.75 12.37
CA SER A 119 -7.24 4.79 13.77
C SER A 119 -6.10 4.54 14.78
N LYS A 120 -4.90 4.18 14.31
CA LYS A 120 -3.74 3.83 15.16
C LYS A 120 -2.58 4.81 15.05
N ILE A 121 -2.55 5.63 14.00
CA ILE A 121 -1.47 6.58 13.74
C ILE A 121 -1.99 7.97 14.07
N ASN A 122 -1.30 8.65 14.99
CA ASN A 122 -1.63 10.02 15.39
C ASN A 122 -0.76 11.07 14.68
N HIS A 123 0.27 10.66 13.94
CA HIS A 123 1.16 11.58 13.24
C HIS A 123 0.45 12.26 12.06
N ALA A 124 0.20 13.57 12.15
CA ALA A 124 -0.61 14.33 11.19
C ALA A 124 -0.18 14.11 9.72
N CYS A 125 1.09 14.36 9.38
CA CYS A 125 1.57 14.24 8.00
C CYS A 125 1.50 12.79 7.46
N VAL A 126 1.53 11.78 8.34
CA VAL A 126 1.39 10.38 7.93
C VAL A 126 -0.08 10.06 7.72
N ARG A 127 -0.96 10.55 8.59
CA ARG A 127 -2.42 10.39 8.44
C ARG A 127 -2.90 11.01 7.14
N GLU A 128 -2.42 12.20 6.81
CA GLU A 128 -2.72 12.88 5.55
C GLU A 128 -2.35 12.00 4.34
N LEU A 129 -1.10 11.51 4.30
CA LEU A 129 -0.64 10.58 3.27
C LEU A 129 -1.53 9.33 3.16
N LEU A 130 -1.85 8.70 4.30
CA LEU A 130 -2.72 7.52 4.33
C LEU A 130 -4.15 7.81 3.90
N LEU A 131 -4.69 8.98 4.25
CA LEU A 131 -6.02 9.43 3.83
C LEU A 131 -6.06 9.62 2.31
N ALA A 132 -5.10 10.38 1.76
CA ALA A 132 -5.01 10.61 0.32
C ALA A 132 -4.97 9.30 -0.47
N HIS A 133 -4.11 8.35 -0.08
CA HIS A 133 -4.04 7.06 -0.78
C HIS A 133 -5.27 6.19 -0.56
N LYS A 134 -5.88 6.22 0.63
CA LYS A 134 -7.16 5.54 0.90
C LYS A 134 -8.27 6.07 -0.03
N HIS A 135 -8.33 7.37 -0.28
CA HIS A 135 -9.28 7.96 -1.23
C HIS A 135 -9.03 7.49 -2.66
N LYS A 136 -7.76 7.43 -3.10
CA LYS A 136 -7.40 6.85 -4.40
C LYS A 136 -7.87 5.39 -4.53
N ILE A 137 -7.68 4.57 -3.49
CA ILE A 137 -8.17 3.18 -3.47
C ILE A 137 -9.71 3.10 -3.52
N LYS A 138 -10.41 3.96 -2.77
CA LYS A 138 -11.88 4.03 -2.84
C LYS A 138 -12.35 4.35 -4.26
N HIS A 139 -11.68 5.29 -4.93
CA HIS A 139 -11.98 5.64 -6.31
C HIS A 139 -11.71 4.48 -7.27
N ASN A 140 -10.63 3.71 -7.08
CA ASN A 140 -10.39 2.49 -7.86
C ASN A 140 -11.55 1.49 -7.71
N ILE A 141 -11.99 1.22 -6.48
CA ILE A 141 -13.11 0.29 -6.21
C ILE A 141 -14.39 0.75 -6.92
N ILE A 142 -14.70 2.05 -6.88
CA ILE A 142 -15.86 2.62 -7.59
C ILE A 142 -15.68 2.44 -9.10
N ASN A 143 -14.50 2.78 -9.63
CA ASN A 143 -14.21 2.62 -11.06
C ASN A 143 -14.33 1.16 -11.51
N MET A 144 -14.07 0.19 -10.63
CA MET A 144 -14.23 -1.21 -10.98
C MET A 144 -15.68 -1.55 -11.35
N ASN A 145 -16.65 -0.99 -10.63
CA ASN A 145 -18.07 -1.14 -10.93
C ASN A 145 -18.49 -0.44 -12.24
N ASN A 146 -17.74 0.57 -12.66
CA ASN A 146 -18.01 1.34 -13.87
C ASN A 146 -17.39 0.73 -15.14
N THR A 147 -16.55 -0.31 -15.03
CA THR A 147 -15.94 -0.97 -16.20
C THR A 147 -16.92 -1.83 -17.01
N GLY A 148 -18.12 -2.10 -16.48
CA GLY A 148 -19.10 -2.98 -17.11
C GLY A 148 -18.77 -4.48 -17.04
N VAL A 149 -17.60 -4.86 -16.49
CA VAL A 149 -17.15 -6.26 -16.40
C VAL A 149 -17.88 -7.03 -15.31
N MET A 150 -18.11 -6.39 -14.15
CA MET A 150 -18.82 -6.97 -13.01
C MET A 150 -19.30 -5.85 -12.08
N LYS A 151 -20.42 -6.06 -11.38
CA LYS A 151 -20.87 -5.17 -10.30
C LYS A 151 -20.58 -5.81 -8.94
N PHE A 152 -19.95 -5.04 -8.06
CA PHE A 152 -19.66 -5.40 -6.67
C PHE A 152 -20.49 -4.53 -5.71
N PRO A 153 -20.81 -5.02 -4.50
CA PRO A 153 -21.52 -4.22 -3.50
C PRO A 153 -20.75 -2.93 -3.18
N ILE A 154 -21.42 -1.79 -3.27
CA ILE A 154 -20.87 -0.48 -2.91
C ILE A 154 -21.07 -0.30 -1.40
N ALA A 155 -20.01 0.08 -0.69
CA ALA A 155 -19.99 0.26 0.76
C ALA A 155 -19.75 1.72 1.18
#